data_AF-A0A521SMT4-F1
#
_entry.id   AF-A0A521SMT4-F1
#
_cell.length_a   1.000
_cell.length_b   1.000
_cell.length_c   1.000
_cell.angle_alpha   90.00
_cell.angle_beta   90.00
_cell.angle_gamma   90.00
#
_symmetry.space_group_name_H-M   'P 1'
#
loop_
_entity.id
_entity.type
_entity.pdbx_description
1 polymer ?
#
loop_
_entity_poly.entity_id
_entity_poly.type
_entity_poly.pdbx_seq_one_letter_code
_entity_poly.pdbx_strand_id
1 'polypeptide(L)'
;MIGSGVSGRPALTIANAILDEYVGLYGIHRGATIDDLAKIPGLGRRKASRILAAIELGRRLYKINRPPKLSPKAEEDLFTSLRPPPQPEPQPYGPSDADLIAEIIGSGIRGRPPKVIARDLLAKFGSFLGLFGQDMGEFLSTKGLNSVKIIRIAAAMEIAKRISHAMS
;
A
#
# COMPACT_ATOMS: atom_id res chain seq x y z
N MET A 1 -10.84 -5.22 -0.08
CA MET A 1 -10.00 -5.33 -1.29
C MET A 1 -10.64 -6.20 -2.37
N ILE A 2 -11.08 -7.42 -2.02
CA ILE A 2 -11.68 -8.42 -2.94
C ILE A 2 -13.16 -8.13 -3.28
N GLY A 3 -13.86 -7.36 -2.43
CA GLY A 3 -15.29 -7.04 -2.62
C GLY A 3 -16.17 -8.17 -2.08
N SER A 4 -17.33 -8.41 -2.71
CA SER A 4 -18.27 -9.46 -2.33
C SER A 4 -17.90 -10.87 -2.86
N GLY A 5 -16.95 -10.95 -3.79
CA GLY A 5 -16.64 -12.19 -4.52
C GLY A 5 -17.21 -12.19 -5.93
N VAL A 6 -17.49 -13.37 -6.49
CA VAL A 6 -18.23 -13.58 -7.74
C VAL A 6 -19.27 -14.68 -7.55
N SER A 7 -20.17 -14.86 -8.53
CA SER A 7 -21.18 -15.92 -8.48
C SER A 7 -20.53 -17.29 -8.19
N GLY A 8 -21.05 -17.99 -7.18
CA GLY A 8 -20.52 -19.29 -6.73
C GLY A 8 -19.18 -19.25 -5.97
N ARG A 9 -18.54 -18.08 -5.79
CA ARG A 9 -17.28 -17.92 -5.05
C ARG A 9 -17.29 -16.69 -4.14
N PRO A 10 -17.64 -16.86 -2.86
CA PRO A 10 -17.59 -15.79 -1.86
C PRO A 10 -16.18 -15.19 -1.71
N ALA A 11 -16.11 -13.94 -1.23
CA ALA A 11 -14.84 -13.24 -1.01
C ALA A 11 -13.85 -14.01 -0.11
N LEU A 12 -14.35 -14.75 0.89
CA LEU A 12 -13.50 -15.56 1.77
C LEU A 12 -12.84 -16.71 1.02
N THR A 13 -13.56 -17.40 0.14
CA THR A 13 -13.00 -18.45 -0.72
C THR A 13 -11.89 -17.90 -1.61
N ILE A 14 -12.10 -16.71 -2.20
CA ILE A 14 -11.07 -16.06 -3.02
C ILE A 14 -9.86 -15.66 -2.15
N ALA A 15 -10.09 -15.14 -0.95
CA ALA A 15 -9.02 -14.76 -0.03
C ALA A 15 -8.16 -15.97 0.36
N ASN A 16 -8.78 -17.09 0.71
CA ASN A 16 -8.06 -18.32 1.04
C ASN A 16 -7.28 -18.86 -0.16
N ALA A 17 -7.88 -18.86 -1.36
CA ALA A 17 -7.17 -19.28 -2.57
C ALA A 17 -5.89 -18.45 -2.82
N ILE A 18 -5.94 -17.12 -2.62
CA ILE A 18 -4.75 -16.26 -2.71
C ILE A 18 -3.71 -16.65 -1.65
N LEU A 19 -4.13 -16.87 -0.40
CA LEU A 19 -3.20 -17.19 0.68
C LEU A 19 -2.57 -18.57 0.48
N ASP A 20 -3.32 -19.57 0.02
CA ASP A 20 -2.83 -20.92 -0.23
C ASP A 20 -1.83 -20.95 -1.39
N GLU A 21 -2.14 -20.23 -2.49
CA GLU A 21 -1.26 -20.16 -3.68
C GLU A 21 0.10 -19.54 -3.37
N TYR A 22 0.13 -18.56 -2.45
CA TYR A 22 1.34 -17.82 -2.11
C TYR A 22 1.90 -18.15 -0.72
N VAL A 23 1.39 -19.18 -0.04
CA VAL A 23 1.83 -19.57 1.31
C VAL A 23 1.80 -18.38 2.29
N GLY A 24 0.68 -17.65 2.28
CA GLY A 24 0.42 -16.50 3.13
C GLY A 24 0.89 -15.15 2.57
N LEU A 25 0.79 -14.10 3.39
CA LEU A 25 1.09 -12.72 2.97
C LEU A 25 2.56 -12.50 2.59
N TYR A 26 3.48 -13.25 3.19
CA TYR A 26 4.91 -13.12 2.91
C TYR A 26 5.25 -13.58 1.48
N GLY A 27 4.69 -14.70 1.01
CA GLY A 27 4.95 -15.15 -0.35
C GLY A 27 4.27 -14.27 -1.41
N ILE A 28 3.14 -13.63 -1.08
CA ILE A 28 2.55 -12.60 -1.98
C ILE A 28 3.55 -11.47 -2.18
N HIS A 29 4.16 -10.96 -1.10
CA HIS A 29 5.17 -9.92 -1.19
C HIS A 29 6.37 -10.31 -2.07
N ARG A 30 6.81 -11.57 -2.01
CA ARG A 30 8.03 -12.03 -2.66
C ARG A 30 7.87 -12.30 -4.16
N GLY A 31 6.69 -12.70 -4.62
CA GLY A 31 6.56 -13.21 -5.99
C GLY A 31 5.23 -12.94 -6.70
N ALA A 32 4.24 -12.32 -6.06
CA ALA A 32 2.98 -12.06 -6.73
C ALA A 32 3.08 -10.91 -7.74
N THR A 33 2.58 -11.15 -8.96
CA THR A 33 2.37 -10.12 -9.98
C THR A 33 0.88 -9.81 -10.15
N ILE A 34 0.56 -8.70 -10.81
CA ILE A 34 -0.83 -8.38 -11.15
C ILE A 34 -1.44 -9.49 -12.00
N ASP A 35 -0.67 -10.00 -12.97
CA ASP A 35 -1.14 -10.99 -13.93
C ASP A 35 -1.38 -12.35 -13.29
N ASP A 36 -0.51 -12.76 -12.37
CA ASP A 36 -0.69 -14.02 -11.64
C ASP A 36 -1.90 -13.97 -10.71
N LEU A 37 -2.00 -12.93 -9.89
CA LEU A 37 -3.17 -12.73 -9.04
C LEU A 37 -4.46 -12.61 -9.87
N ALA A 38 -4.42 -11.98 -11.05
CA ALA A 38 -5.58 -11.85 -11.92
C ALA A 38 -6.09 -13.19 -12.48
N LYS A 39 -5.27 -14.25 -12.49
CA LYS A 39 -5.69 -15.62 -12.88
C LYS A 39 -6.65 -16.23 -11.87
N ILE A 40 -6.64 -15.78 -10.61
CA ILE A 40 -7.56 -16.26 -9.57
C ILE A 40 -8.99 -15.81 -9.91
N PRO A 41 -9.94 -16.75 -10.13
CA PRO A 41 -11.27 -16.38 -10.60
C PRO A 41 -11.99 -15.45 -9.64
N GLY A 42 -12.48 -14.34 -10.18
CA GLY A 42 -13.19 -13.30 -9.43
C GLY A 42 -12.30 -12.17 -8.87
N LEU A 43 -10.98 -12.25 -9.06
CA LEU A 43 -10.07 -11.17 -8.68
C LEU A 43 -9.90 -10.14 -9.80
N GLY A 44 -9.37 -10.56 -10.95
CA GLY A 44 -9.05 -9.67 -12.08
C GLY A 44 -8.01 -8.59 -11.74
N ARG A 45 -7.51 -7.89 -12.78
CA ARG A 45 -6.38 -6.95 -12.65
C ARG A 45 -6.60 -5.82 -11.63
N ARG A 46 -7.82 -5.27 -11.56
CA ARG A 46 -8.15 -4.14 -10.66
C ARG A 46 -8.17 -4.52 -9.18
N LYS A 47 -8.52 -5.76 -8.81
CA LYS A 47 -8.47 -6.18 -7.40
C LYS A 47 -7.06 -6.68 -7.05
N ALA A 48 -6.38 -7.32 -8.00
CA ALA A 48 -4.97 -7.71 -7.89
C ALA A 48 -4.05 -6.50 -7.66
N SER A 49 -4.12 -5.48 -8.52
CA SER A 49 -3.36 -4.22 -8.36
C SER A 49 -3.57 -3.59 -6.99
N ARG A 50 -4.82 -3.56 -6.52
CA ARG A 50 -5.16 -3.04 -5.20
C ARG A 50 -4.58 -3.82 -4.04
N ILE A 51 -4.55 -5.15 -4.14
CA ILE A 51 -3.88 -5.99 -3.13
C ILE A 51 -2.39 -5.64 -3.12
N LEU A 52 -1.73 -5.65 -4.28
CA LEU A 52 -0.30 -5.33 -4.39
C LEU A 52 0.03 -3.91 -3.93
N ALA A 53 -0.89 -2.95 -4.07
CA ALA A 53 -0.72 -1.63 -3.50
C ALA A 53 -0.64 -1.66 -1.95
N ALA A 54 -1.49 -2.47 -1.30
CA ALA A 54 -1.41 -2.68 0.15
C ALA A 54 -0.12 -3.42 0.56
N ILE A 55 0.32 -4.40 -0.24
CA ILE A 55 1.60 -5.10 -0.03
C ILE A 55 2.78 -4.11 -0.08
N GLU A 56 2.81 -3.25 -1.10
CA GLU A 56 3.85 -2.25 -1.29
C GLU A 56 3.90 -1.24 -0.14
N LEU A 57 2.75 -0.82 0.41
CA LEU A 57 2.70 0.00 1.63
C LEU A 57 3.29 -0.74 2.84
N GLY A 58 3.05 -2.05 2.97
CA GLY A 58 3.66 -2.87 4.01
C GLY A 58 5.17 -2.95 3.89
N ARG A 59 5.68 -3.11 2.65
CA ARG A 59 7.12 -3.09 2.35
C ARG A 59 7.76 -1.74 2.70
N ARG A 60 7.06 -0.62 2.47
CA ARG A 60 7.53 0.73 2.86
C ARG A 60 7.55 0.89 4.37
N LEU A 61 6.48 0.48 5.04
CA LEU A 61 6.40 0.51 6.50
C LEU A 61 7.55 -0.29 7.15
N TYR A 62 7.86 -1.47 6.61
CA TYR A 62 8.99 -2.28 7.07
C TYR A 62 10.33 -1.53 6.95
N LYS A 63 10.61 -0.93 5.78
CA LYS A 63 11.86 -0.17 5.55
C LYS A 63 11.99 1.03 6.49
N ILE A 64 10.88 1.70 6.78
CA ILE A 64 10.85 2.83 7.71
C ILE A 64 11.17 2.37 9.14
N ASN A 65 10.57 1.26 9.57
CA ASN A 65 10.81 0.70 10.91
C ASN A 65 12.18 0.02 11.04
N ARG A 66 12.86 -0.25 9.93
CA ARG A 66 14.17 -0.91 9.88
C ARG A 66 15.09 -0.20 8.89
N PRO A 67 15.55 1.02 9.20
CA PRO A 67 16.45 1.75 8.32
C PRO A 67 17.72 0.91 8.05
N PRO A 68 18.29 0.98 6.84
CA PRO A 68 19.53 0.28 6.54
C PRO A 68 20.59 0.69 7.56
N LYS A 69 21.27 -0.29 8.17
CA LYS A 69 22.44 -0.02 9.01
C LYS A 69 23.50 0.61 8.11
N LEU A 70 23.89 1.84 8.39
CA LEU A 70 25.05 2.45 7.75
C LEU A 70 26.28 1.62 8.13
N SER A 71 27.18 1.38 7.18
CA SER A 71 28.50 0.86 7.53
C SER A 71 29.30 1.97 8.20
N PRO A 72 30.28 1.65 9.07
CA PRO A 72 31.15 2.67 9.67
C PRO A 72 31.80 3.61 8.64
N LYS A 73 32.14 3.08 7.45
CA LYS A 73 32.66 3.86 6.33
C LYS A 73 31.62 4.84 5.74
N ALA A 74 30.36 4.42 5.61
CA ALA A 74 29.31 5.30 5.12
C ALA A 74 28.95 6.41 6.13
N GLU A 75 29.09 6.13 7.43
CA GLU A 75 29.01 7.15 8.47
C GLU A 75 30.18 8.12 8.38
N GLU A 76 31.42 7.63 8.27
CA GLU A 76 32.63 8.46 8.09
C GLU A 76 32.58 9.33 6.84
N ASP A 77 32.14 8.76 5.70
CA ASP A 77 31.95 9.48 4.44
C ASP A 77 30.89 10.61 4.60
N LEU A 78 29.82 10.37 5.38
CA LEU A 78 28.77 11.36 5.68
C LEU A 78 29.28 12.52 6.54
N PHE A 79 30.13 12.24 7.52
CA PHE A 79 30.72 13.24 8.41
C PHE A 79 31.85 14.04 7.74
N THR A 80 32.60 13.41 6.84
CA THR A 80 33.78 14.02 6.19
C THR A 80 33.39 14.87 4.97
N SER A 81 32.26 14.56 4.31
CA SER A 81 31.73 15.43 3.28
C SER A 81 30.97 16.62 3.90
N LEU A 82 31.58 17.82 3.91
CA LEU A 82 30.84 19.09 4.11
C LEU A 82 29.79 19.34 3.02
N ARG A 83 29.75 18.50 1.99
CA ARG A 83 28.63 18.41 1.06
C ARG A 83 27.65 17.41 1.66
N PRO A 84 26.34 17.73 1.75
CA PRO A 84 25.37 16.68 2.02
C PRO A 84 25.64 15.52 1.05
N PRO A 85 25.54 14.26 1.50
CA PRO A 85 25.70 13.12 0.60
C PRO A 85 24.80 13.39 -0.61
N PRO A 86 25.23 13.08 -1.85
CA PRO A 86 24.33 13.21 -2.99
C PRO A 86 23.03 12.54 -2.57
N GLN A 87 21.98 13.36 -2.39
CA GLN A 87 20.67 12.82 -2.10
C GLN A 87 20.47 11.80 -3.21
N PRO A 88 20.14 10.53 -2.90
CA PRO A 88 19.85 9.59 -3.97
C PRO A 88 18.90 10.33 -4.89
N GLU A 89 19.28 10.54 -6.16
CA GLU A 89 18.38 11.13 -7.13
C GLU A 89 17.03 10.44 -6.92
N PRO A 90 15.90 11.17 -6.84
CA PRO A 90 14.62 10.54 -6.55
C PRO A 90 14.37 9.48 -7.61
N GLN A 91 14.76 8.24 -7.33
CA GLN A 91 14.55 7.12 -8.22
C GLN A 91 13.08 6.79 -8.01
N PRO A 92 12.16 7.07 -8.95
CA PRO A 92 10.81 6.58 -8.77
C PRO A 92 10.84 5.12 -9.24
N TYR A 93 11.57 4.25 -8.55
CA TYR A 93 11.30 2.82 -8.68
C TYR A 93 9.98 2.56 -7.97
N GLY A 94 8.89 2.83 -8.68
CA GLY A 94 7.53 2.46 -8.30
C GLY A 94 6.55 3.62 -8.07
N PRO A 95 5.28 3.29 -7.79
CA PRO A 95 4.20 4.25 -7.57
C PRO A 95 4.47 5.15 -6.36
N SER A 96 4.03 6.42 -6.38
CA SER A 96 4.06 7.28 -5.18
C SER A 96 3.06 6.81 -4.12
N ASP A 97 3.15 7.29 -2.88
CA ASP A 97 2.13 6.99 -1.84
C ASP A 97 0.72 7.41 -2.31
N ALA A 98 0.63 8.54 -3.03
CA ALA A 98 -0.62 8.99 -3.62
C ALA A 98 -1.14 8.05 -4.70
N ASP A 99 -0.26 7.43 -5.49
CA ASP A 99 -0.65 6.42 -6.49
C ASP A 99 -1.15 5.14 -5.83
N LEU A 100 -0.49 4.69 -4.76
CA LEU A 100 -0.90 3.51 -3.98
C LEU A 100 -2.26 3.73 -3.33
N ILE A 101 -2.47 4.88 -2.68
CA ILE A 101 -3.75 5.23 -2.06
C ILE A 101 -4.83 5.41 -3.14
N ALA A 102 -4.51 6.01 -4.29
CA ALA A 102 -5.45 6.14 -5.41
C ALA A 102 -5.94 4.76 -5.90
N GLU A 103 -5.05 3.79 -6.02
CA GLU A 103 -5.40 2.41 -6.37
C GLU A 103 -6.31 1.76 -5.30
N ILE A 104 -5.98 1.97 -4.01
CA ILE A 104 -6.74 1.48 -2.85
C ILE A 104 -8.19 2.01 -2.86
N ILE A 105 -8.37 3.31 -3.07
CA ILE A 105 -9.73 3.90 -3.13
C ILE A 105 -10.44 3.53 -4.44
N GLY A 106 -9.70 3.31 -5.52
CA GLY A 106 -10.19 2.93 -6.84
C GLY A 106 -10.58 4.17 -7.66
N SER A 107 -11.88 4.45 -7.77
CA SER A 107 -12.37 5.55 -8.61
C SER A 107 -12.39 6.90 -7.88
N GLY A 108 -12.30 7.98 -8.66
CA GLY A 108 -12.52 9.35 -8.21
C GLY A 108 -14.00 9.71 -8.06
N ILE A 109 -14.30 11.01 -8.09
CA ILE A 109 -15.65 11.56 -8.29
C ILE A 109 -15.61 12.52 -9.49
N ARG A 110 -16.78 13.02 -9.94
CA ARG A 110 -16.84 13.99 -11.05
C ARG A 110 -15.93 15.19 -10.76
N GLY A 111 -15.01 15.48 -11.69
CA GLY A 111 -14.04 16.57 -11.57
C GLY A 111 -12.90 16.36 -10.56
N ARG A 112 -12.83 15.22 -9.86
CA ARG A 112 -11.73 14.89 -8.93
C ARG A 112 -11.23 13.46 -9.15
N PRO A 113 -10.12 13.28 -9.88
CA PRO A 113 -9.45 11.99 -10.05
C PRO A 113 -9.02 11.38 -8.71
N PRO A 114 -8.89 10.04 -8.61
CA PRO A 114 -8.55 9.37 -7.35
C PRO A 114 -7.20 9.82 -6.77
N LYS A 115 -6.20 10.11 -7.62
CA LYS A 115 -4.89 10.63 -7.18
C LYS A 115 -4.99 12.00 -6.50
N VAL A 116 -5.97 12.83 -6.87
CA VAL A 116 -6.22 14.12 -6.18
C VAL A 116 -6.78 13.86 -4.79
N ILE A 117 -7.78 12.98 -4.67
CA ILE A 117 -8.36 12.60 -3.37
C ILE A 117 -7.29 11.99 -2.45
N ALA A 118 -6.41 11.15 -3.01
CA ALA A 118 -5.29 10.56 -2.28
C ALA A 118 -4.31 11.62 -1.76
N ARG A 119 -4.00 12.64 -2.56
CA ARG A 119 -3.16 13.78 -2.13
C ARG A 119 -3.83 14.60 -1.04
N ASP A 120 -5.12 14.88 -1.16
CA ASP A 120 -5.87 15.59 -0.11
C ASP A 120 -5.82 14.82 1.22
N LEU A 121 -5.94 13.50 1.14
CA LEU A 121 -5.85 12.63 2.31
C LEU A 121 -4.44 12.67 2.92
N LEU A 122 -3.40 12.53 2.10
CA LEU A 122 -2.01 12.62 2.55
C LEU A 122 -1.67 14.00 3.13
N ALA A 123 -2.17 15.09 2.54
CA ALA A 123 -1.97 16.44 3.06
C ALA A 123 -2.66 16.62 4.42
N LYS A 124 -3.86 16.05 4.59
CA LYS A 124 -4.60 16.10 5.84
C LYS A 124 -3.88 15.35 6.97
N PHE A 125 -3.35 14.17 6.69
CA PHE A 125 -2.73 13.29 7.70
C PHE A 125 -1.19 13.34 7.69
N GLY A 126 -0.59 14.23 6.90
CA GLY A 126 0.86 14.44 6.78
C GLY A 126 1.60 13.42 5.90
N SER A 127 1.27 12.13 5.98
CA SER A 127 1.85 11.07 5.15
C SER A 127 0.99 9.81 5.17
N PHE A 128 1.39 8.75 4.45
CA PHE A 128 0.69 7.47 4.56
C PHE A 128 0.82 6.85 5.97
N LEU A 129 1.92 7.13 6.68
CA LEU A 129 2.09 6.70 8.08
C LEU A 129 1.06 7.37 8.99
N GLY A 130 0.74 8.64 8.72
CA GLY A 130 -0.26 9.38 9.48
C GLY A 130 -1.69 8.86 9.30
N LEU A 131 -1.93 7.95 8.36
CA LEU A 131 -3.23 7.27 8.21
C LEU A 131 -3.42 6.14 9.24
N PHE A 132 -2.34 5.63 9.84
CA PHE A 132 -2.42 4.56 10.82
C PHE A 132 -2.93 5.07 12.17
N GLY A 133 -3.77 4.26 12.82
CA GLY A 133 -4.30 4.57 14.16
C GLY A 133 -5.35 5.68 14.22
N GLN A 134 -5.70 6.28 13.08
CA GLN A 134 -6.71 7.34 13.00
C GLN A 134 -8.13 6.76 13.09
N ASP A 135 -9.06 7.54 13.65
CA ASP A 135 -10.48 7.22 13.63
C ASP A 135 -11.03 7.30 12.20
N MET A 136 -11.77 6.27 11.76
CA MET A 136 -12.30 6.20 10.39
C MET A 136 -13.34 7.29 10.08
N GLY A 137 -14.01 7.83 11.09
CA GLY A 137 -14.89 8.99 11.01
C GLY A 137 -14.17 10.25 10.54
N GLU A 138 -12.88 10.41 10.86
CA GLU A 138 -12.11 11.55 10.39
C GLU A 138 -11.91 11.54 8.87
N PHE A 139 -11.90 10.37 8.24
CA PHE A 139 -11.75 10.22 6.79
C PHE A 139 -12.99 10.69 6.03
N LEU A 140 -14.16 10.71 6.68
CA LEU A 140 -15.43 11.12 6.05
C LEU A 140 -15.44 12.59 5.63
N SER A 141 -14.62 13.44 6.26
CA SER A 141 -14.51 14.86 5.87
C SER A 141 -13.69 15.07 4.59
N THR A 142 -12.98 14.06 4.09
CA THR A 142 -12.25 14.15 2.82
C THR A 142 -13.22 13.97 1.64
N LYS A 143 -13.43 15.04 0.88
CA LYS A 143 -14.32 15.05 -0.29
C LYS A 143 -13.95 13.95 -1.30
N GLY A 144 -14.90 13.04 -1.54
CA GLY A 144 -14.73 11.93 -2.48
C GLY A 144 -14.40 10.59 -1.83
N LEU A 145 -14.28 10.54 -0.49
CA LEU A 145 -14.31 9.31 0.29
C LEU A 145 -15.74 8.99 0.75
N ASN A 146 -16.12 7.72 0.60
CA ASN A 146 -17.32 7.15 1.19
C ASN A 146 -16.93 5.96 2.07
N SER A 147 -17.88 5.39 2.81
CA SER A 147 -17.64 4.26 3.70
C SER A 147 -16.88 3.11 3.02
N VAL A 148 -17.22 2.78 1.78
CA VAL A 148 -16.54 1.72 1.02
C VAL A 148 -15.06 2.03 0.79
N LYS A 149 -14.72 3.27 0.38
CA LYS A 149 -13.32 3.68 0.16
C LYS A 149 -12.53 3.74 1.48
N ILE A 150 -13.18 4.12 2.57
CA ILE A 150 -12.57 4.17 3.91
C ILE A 150 -12.28 2.76 4.41
N ILE A 151 -13.25 1.83 4.33
CA ILE A 151 -13.04 0.42 4.68
C ILE A 151 -11.91 -0.20 3.84
N ARG A 152 -11.79 0.21 2.57
CA ARG A 152 -10.68 -0.22 1.70
C ARG A 152 -9.32 0.29 2.21
N ILE A 153 -9.23 1.55 2.62
CA ILE A 153 -8.02 2.11 3.23
C ILE A 153 -7.69 1.35 4.51
N ALA A 154 -8.66 1.18 5.42
CA ALA A 154 -8.46 0.46 6.68
C ALA A 154 -7.94 -0.97 6.46
N ALA A 155 -8.56 -1.71 5.53
CA ALA A 155 -8.12 -3.05 5.17
C ALA A 155 -6.69 -3.06 4.59
N ALA A 156 -6.34 -2.06 3.76
CA ALA A 156 -5.00 -1.96 3.21
C ALA A 156 -3.96 -1.63 4.29
N MET A 157 -4.28 -0.76 5.25
CA MET A 157 -3.39 -0.44 6.37
C MET A 157 -3.16 -1.67 7.28
N GLU A 158 -4.21 -2.44 7.56
CA GLU A 158 -4.07 -3.68 8.34
C GLU A 158 -3.21 -4.73 7.63
N ILE A 159 -3.39 -4.91 6.31
CA ILE A 159 -2.52 -5.78 5.49
C ILE A 159 -1.08 -5.28 5.52
N ALA A 160 -0.86 -3.97 5.33
CA ALA A 160 0.47 -3.35 5.37
C ALA A 160 1.16 -3.57 6.72
N LYS A 161 0.43 -3.42 7.83
CA LYS A 161 0.91 -3.69 9.19
C LYS A 161 1.34 -5.15 9.33
N ARG A 162 0.50 -6.11 8.93
CA ARG A 162 0.83 -7.55 9.02
C ARG A 162 2.05 -7.93 8.19
N ILE A 163 2.22 -7.35 7.01
CA ILE A 163 3.37 -7.60 6.16
C ILE A 163 4.64 -7.03 6.76
N SER A 164 4.58 -5.80 7.28
CA SER A 164 5.71 -5.19 7.97
C SER A 164 6.22 -6.08 9.13
N HIS A 165 5.29 -6.63 9.91
CA HIS A 165 5.62 -7.61 10.94
C HIS A 165 6.15 -8.93 10.39
N ALA A 166 5.54 -9.49 9.33
CA ALA A 166 5.99 -10.74 8.73
C ALA A 166 7.38 -10.65 8.05
N MET A 167 7.84 -9.44 7.74
CA MET A 167 9.17 -9.16 7.19
C MET A 167 10.23 -8.84 8.25
N SER A 168 9.82 -8.65 9.52
CA SER A 168 10.69 -8.26 10.64
C SER A 168 11.66 -9.35 11.06
#